data_AF-A0A524L1Y8-F1
#
_entry.id   AF-A0A524L1Y8-F1
#
_cell.length_a   1.000
_cell.length_b   1.000
_cell.length_c   1.000
_cell.angle_alpha   90.00
_cell.angle_beta   90.00
_cell.angle_gamma   90.00
#
_symmetry.space_group_name_H-M   'P 1'
#
loop_
_entity.id
_entity.type
_entity.pdbx_description
1 polymer ?
#
loop_
_entity_poly.entity_id
_entity_poly.type
_entity_poly.pdbx_seq_one_letter_code
_entity_poly.pdbx_strand_id
1 'polypeptide(L)'
;DLGVQKPLVELHERFAREGRDFWTGYMHVPITTVASLEHSLLFAQSNDYVWHEVVTAQGEEAKLARLRDPEWRRRGRHSWDHEAIKISPFPAPQATVLDNSANEAGPIGITLGEYAERLGVHCSDALAEWFLRNGVDSTVTLPPWPKDEEMVVRLIKDPKSVGNISDAGAHGQMFCGSGYNVMLFSHFVRESGSITIEEAVHVQTGQLARHFGLADRGEIAVGKRADLTVFNLQEVEMRPQQKVYDVPDGRGGHTWRWTREPAPVRLTLVDGIPTFEDGKFTSARPGRMLAPSAP
;
A
#
# COMPACT_ATOMS: atom_id res chain seq x y z
N ASP A 1 19.87 -9.26 16.83
CA ASP A 1 18.83 -9.46 17.86
C ASP A 1 17.50 -9.16 17.16
N LEU A 2 16.68 -10.16 16.84
CA LEU A 2 15.49 -10.02 15.98
C LEU A 2 14.37 -9.12 16.59
N GLY A 3 14.67 -8.40 17.67
CA GLY A 3 13.81 -7.40 18.29
C GLY A 3 12.40 -7.91 18.54
N VAL A 4 11.42 -7.11 18.13
CA VAL A 4 9.99 -7.42 18.25
C VAL A 4 9.56 -8.64 17.42
N GLN A 5 10.34 -9.04 16.41
CA GLN A 5 10.02 -10.18 15.55
C GLN A 5 10.46 -11.52 16.15
N LYS A 6 11.35 -11.51 17.16
CA LYS A 6 11.92 -12.74 17.74
C LYS A 6 10.87 -13.79 18.14
N PRO A 7 9.77 -13.45 18.87
CA PRO A 7 8.77 -14.45 19.23
C PRO A 7 8.02 -15.04 18.02
N LEU A 8 7.84 -14.24 16.96
CA LEU A 8 7.18 -14.68 15.72
C LEU A 8 8.07 -15.66 14.95
N VAL A 9 9.37 -15.40 14.91
CA VAL A 9 10.37 -16.28 14.30
C VAL A 9 10.45 -17.61 15.05
N GLU A 10 10.53 -17.57 16.39
CA GLU A 10 10.54 -18.77 17.22
C GLU A 10 9.27 -19.63 17.01
N LEU A 11 8.10 -18.98 16.88
CA LEU A 11 6.84 -19.64 16.58
C LEU A 11 6.84 -20.31 15.21
N HIS A 12 7.27 -19.58 14.17
CA HIS A 12 7.36 -20.08 12.81
C HIS A 12 8.30 -21.30 12.74
N GLU A 13 9.51 -21.18 13.30
CA GLU A 13 10.50 -22.27 13.29
C GLU A 13 9.99 -23.50 14.05
N ARG A 14 9.28 -23.31 15.16
CA ARG A 14 8.65 -24.42 15.89
C ARG A 14 7.60 -25.12 15.03
N PHE A 15 6.68 -24.38 14.41
CA PHE A 15 5.63 -24.98 13.58
C PHE A 15 6.18 -25.68 12.35
N ALA A 16 7.23 -25.14 11.73
CA ALA A 16 7.95 -25.80 10.65
C ALA A 16 8.57 -27.13 11.12
N ARG A 17 9.27 -27.15 12.27
CA ARG A 17 9.85 -28.38 12.86
C ARG A 17 8.80 -29.43 13.20
N GLU A 18 7.62 -29.00 13.65
CA GLU A 18 6.50 -29.89 13.97
C GLU A 18 5.73 -30.40 12.74
N GLY A 19 6.10 -29.95 11.53
CA GLY A 19 5.43 -30.35 10.29
C GLY A 19 4.00 -29.83 10.19
N ARG A 20 3.65 -28.75 10.90
CA ARG A 20 2.31 -28.15 10.83
C ARG A 20 2.08 -27.52 9.47
N ASP A 21 0.85 -27.57 9.00
CA ASP A 21 0.44 -26.80 7.83
C ASP A 21 0.12 -25.36 8.25
N PHE A 22 1.18 -24.57 8.41
CA PHE A 22 1.13 -23.16 8.76
C PHE A 22 2.01 -22.38 7.78
N TRP A 23 1.56 -21.17 7.44
CA TRP A 23 2.22 -20.33 6.46
C TRP A 23 2.34 -18.89 7.00
N THR A 24 3.56 -18.37 7.11
CA THR A 24 3.78 -16.99 7.53
C THR A 24 3.49 -16.03 6.39
N GLY A 25 2.43 -15.22 6.52
CA GLY A 25 2.15 -14.13 5.60
C GLY A 25 3.12 -12.96 5.80
N TYR A 26 3.61 -12.35 4.72
CA TYR A 26 4.45 -11.15 4.78
C TYR A 26 4.25 -10.24 3.57
N MET A 27 4.62 -8.96 3.75
CA MET A 27 4.71 -7.97 2.67
C MET A 27 6.18 -7.61 2.43
N HIS A 28 6.56 -7.48 1.15
CA HIS A 28 7.90 -7.04 0.74
C HIS A 28 7.98 -5.52 0.50
N VAL A 29 6.85 -4.83 0.61
CA VAL A 29 6.72 -3.38 0.49
C VAL A 29 6.42 -2.81 1.89
N PRO A 30 7.07 -1.72 2.32
CA PRO A 30 6.72 -1.09 3.57
C PRO A 30 5.29 -0.56 3.52
N ILE A 31 4.59 -0.63 4.64
CA ILE A 31 3.28 -0.01 4.76
C ILE A 31 3.47 1.50 4.64
N THR A 32 2.81 2.08 3.64
CA THR A 32 2.66 3.52 3.45
C THR A 32 1.17 3.80 3.43
N THR A 33 0.77 4.87 4.11
CA THR A 33 -0.65 5.24 4.24
C THR A 33 -0.80 6.71 3.89
N VAL A 34 -1.91 7.01 3.22
CA VAL A 34 -2.33 8.36 2.91
C VAL A 34 -3.31 8.87 3.97
N ALA A 35 -3.12 10.09 4.43
CA ALA A 35 -4.09 10.80 5.27
C ALA A 35 -4.91 11.78 4.41
N SER A 36 -6.22 11.84 4.66
CA SER A 36 -7.17 12.78 4.03
C SER A 36 -8.17 13.30 5.05
N LEU A 37 -8.88 14.38 4.72
CA LEU A 37 -9.95 14.89 5.58
C LEU A 37 -11.34 14.32 5.26
N GLU A 38 -11.52 13.64 4.13
CA GLU A 38 -12.84 13.15 3.72
C GLU A 38 -13.21 11.80 4.35
N HIS A 39 -12.30 10.82 4.33
CA HIS A 39 -12.63 9.42 4.67
C HIS A 39 -11.58 8.73 5.55
N SER A 40 -10.72 9.49 6.23
CA SER A 40 -9.59 8.93 6.97
C SER A 40 -9.98 8.36 8.33
N LEU A 41 -9.80 7.04 8.49
CA LEU A 41 -9.85 6.35 9.79
C LEU A 41 -8.53 6.45 10.55
N LEU A 42 -7.46 6.90 9.90
CA LEU A 42 -6.10 6.91 10.43
C LEU A 42 -5.99 7.71 11.74
N PHE A 43 -6.65 8.86 11.84
CA PHE A 43 -6.62 9.69 13.05
C PHE A 43 -7.27 8.97 14.23
N ALA A 44 -8.47 8.41 14.05
CA ALA A 44 -9.15 7.63 15.09
C ALA A 44 -8.35 6.38 15.49
N GLN A 45 -7.82 5.63 14.53
CA GLN A 45 -6.98 4.45 14.79
C GLN A 45 -5.69 4.79 15.53
N SER A 46 -5.20 6.01 15.38
CA SER A 46 -4.01 6.52 16.06
C SER A 46 -4.30 7.12 17.43
N ASN A 47 -5.54 7.02 17.94
CA ASN A 47 -6.01 7.69 19.15
C ASN A 47 -5.94 9.23 19.09
N ASP A 48 -5.96 9.80 17.88
CA ASP A 48 -6.04 11.24 17.64
C ASP A 48 -7.48 11.62 17.26
N TYR A 49 -8.33 11.64 18.29
CA TYR A 49 -9.74 11.99 18.09
C TYR A 49 -9.93 13.46 17.74
N VAL A 50 -9.00 14.34 18.13
CA VAL A 50 -9.10 15.77 17.85
C VAL A 50 -9.04 16.03 16.35
N TRP A 51 -8.11 15.41 15.62
CA TRP A 51 -8.12 15.49 14.16
C TRP A 51 -9.28 14.74 13.52
N HIS A 52 -9.75 13.66 14.15
CA HIS A 52 -10.92 12.94 13.65
C HIS A 52 -12.21 13.78 13.69
N GLU A 53 -12.30 14.81 14.54
CA GLU A 53 -13.38 15.80 14.50
C GLU A 53 -13.46 16.54 13.15
N VAL A 54 -12.32 16.81 12.51
CA VAL A 54 -12.28 17.43 11.17
C VAL A 54 -12.77 16.44 10.13
N VAL A 55 -12.40 15.16 10.26
CA VAL A 55 -12.88 14.11 9.33
C VAL A 55 -14.39 13.96 9.40
N THR A 56 -14.95 14.00 10.61
CA THR A 56 -16.40 13.80 10.84
C THR A 56 -17.24 15.06 10.66
N ALA A 57 -16.64 16.25 10.60
CA ALA A 57 -17.32 17.49 10.27
C ALA A 57 -17.99 17.41 8.88
N GLN A 58 -19.26 17.81 8.84
CA GLN A 58 -20.10 17.66 7.65
C GLN A 58 -19.90 18.85 6.70
N GLY A 59 -19.39 18.55 5.49
CA GLY A 59 -19.17 19.54 4.44
C GLY A 59 -17.87 20.34 4.60
N GLU A 60 -17.40 20.88 3.48
CA GLU A 60 -16.14 21.61 3.37
C GLU A 60 -16.07 22.80 4.33
N GLU A 61 -17.12 23.63 4.40
CA GLU A 61 -17.13 24.82 5.26
C GLU A 61 -16.92 24.47 6.73
N ALA A 62 -17.57 23.42 7.23
CA ALA A 62 -17.41 22.97 8.61
C ALA A 62 -15.98 22.47 8.89
N LYS A 63 -15.38 21.73 7.95
CA LYS A 63 -13.98 21.28 8.04
C LYS A 63 -13.02 22.47 8.10
N LEU A 64 -13.16 23.43 7.19
CA LEU A 64 -12.34 24.65 7.15
C LEU A 64 -12.52 25.50 8.41
N ALA A 65 -13.75 25.63 8.92
CA ALA A 65 -14.01 26.36 10.17
C ALA A 65 -13.29 25.72 11.36
N ARG A 66 -13.28 24.38 11.46
CA ARG A 66 -12.53 23.66 12.51
C ARG A 66 -11.03 23.88 12.39
N LEU A 67 -10.46 23.80 11.19
CA LEU A 67 -9.04 24.05 10.96
C LEU A 67 -8.63 25.50 11.28
N ARG A 68 -9.55 26.47 11.25
CA ARG A 68 -9.30 27.87 11.63
C ARG A 68 -9.48 28.13 13.12
N ASP A 69 -10.14 27.24 13.85
CA ASP A 69 -10.46 27.42 15.26
C ASP A 69 -9.19 27.33 16.15
N PRO A 70 -8.80 28.43 16.84
CA PRO A 70 -7.61 28.44 17.70
C PRO A 70 -7.69 27.45 18.87
N GLU A 71 -8.90 27.17 19.37
CA GLU A 71 -9.09 26.22 20.46
C GLU A 71 -8.87 24.78 19.97
N TRP A 72 -9.43 24.45 18.80
CA TRP A 72 -9.19 23.16 18.14
C TRP A 72 -7.70 23.00 17.83
N ARG A 73 -7.03 24.00 17.27
CA ARG A 73 -5.59 23.97 16.99
C ARG A 73 -4.76 23.67 18.24
N ARG A 74 -5.10 24.29 19.37
CA ARG A 74 -4.44 24.00 20.66
C ARG A 74 -4.62 22.55 21.09
N ARG A 75 -5.83 21.99 20.97
CA ARG A 75 -6.09 20.58 21.27
C ARG A 75 -5.37 19.65 20.28
N GLY A 76 -5.32 20.01 19.00
CA GLY A 76 -4.63 19.23 17.96
C GLY A 76 -3.12 19.13 18.18
N ARG A 77 -2.48 20.19 18.70
CA ARG A 77 -1.08 20.10 19.15
C ARG A 77 -0.93 19.15 20.33
N HIS A 78 -1.76 19.33 21.37
CA HIS A 78 -1.72 18.51 22.57
C HIS A 78 -1.91 17.02 22.27
N SER A 79 -2.86 16.69 21.39
CA SER A 79 -3.17 15.30 21.04
C SER A 79 -1.99 14.62 20.34
N TRP A 80 -1.31 15.31 19.42
CA TRP A 80 -0.11 14.77 18.74
C TRP A 80 1.07 14.54 19.70
N ASP A 81 1.27 15.46 20.65
CA ASP A 81 2.39 15.41 21.59
C ASP A 81 2.19 14.39 22.72
N HIS A 82 0.95 14.06 23.07
CA HIS A 82 0.64 13.38 24.33
C HIS A 82 -0.39 12.24 24.26
N GLU A 83 -1.29 12.22 23.28
CA GLU A 83 -2.42 11.28 23.24
C GLU A 83 -2.33 10.25 22.11
N ALA A 84 -1.73 10.63 20.98
CA ALA A 84 -1.54 9.73 19.85
C ALA A 84 -0.71 8.50 20.26
N ILE A 85 -1.12 7.31 19.81
CA ILE A 85 -0.42 6.08 20.15
C ILE A 85 1.02 6.13 19.65
N LYS A 86 1.96 5.59 20.43
CA LYS A 86 3.40 5.68 20.16
C LYS A 86 3.84 5.13 18.79
N ILE A 87 3.10 4.16 18.27
CA ILE A 87 3.39 3.52 16.97
C ILE A 87 2.79 4.29 15.78
N SER A 88 1.95 5.29 16.02
CA SER A 88 1.39 6.12 14.95
C SER A 88 2.45 7.09 14.40
N PRO A 89 2.26 7.64 13.19
CA PRO A 89 3.21 8.58 12.61
C PRO A 89 3.06 10.01 13.16
N PHE A 90 1.98 10.32 13.91
CA PHE A 90 1.65 11.68 14.33
C PHE A 90 2.54 12.27 15.45
N PRO A 91 3.11 11.48 16.39
CA PRO A 91 4.13 11.97 17.32
C PRO A 91 5.45 12.37 16.66
N ALA A 92 5.73 11.88 15.45
CA ALA A 92 6.93 12.21 14.67
C ALA A 92 6.57 12.40 13.18
N PRO A 93 5.75 13.42 12.85
CA PRO A 93 5.11 13.53 11.54
C PRO A 93 6.01 14.24 10.52
N GLN A 94 7.25 14.58 10.88
CA GLN A 94 8.12 15.46 10.11
C GLN A 94 8.37 14.92 8.70
N ALA A 95 8.51 13.60 8.55
CA ALA A 95 8.74 12.93 7.28
C ALA A 95 7.48 12.72 6.43
N THR A 96 6.31 13.20 6.87
CA THR A 96 5.08 13.19 6.06
C THR A 96 5.29 14.04 4.83
N VAL A 97 5.01 13.49 3.65
CA VAL A 97 5.19 14.18 2.37
C VAL A 97 3.90 14.90 2.00
N LEU A 98 4.01 16.19 1.71
CA LEU A 98 2.94 17.03 1.19
C LEU A 98 2.92 16.88 -0.33
N ASP A 99 2.23 15.87 -0.87
CA ASP A 99 2.40 15.41 -2.25
C ASP A 99 1.17 15.56 -3.15
N ASN A 100 -0.03 15.78 -2.60
CA ASN A 100 -1.25 15.78 -3.41
C ASN A 100 -2.22 16.91 -3.03
N SER A 101 -2.08 18.05 -3.70
CA SER A 101 -2.93 19.23 -3.54
C SER A 101 -4.16 19.16 -4.43
N ALA A 102 -5.35 19.37 -3.87
CA ALA A 102 -6.61 19.30 -4.63
C ALA A 102 -6.81 20.50 -5.59
N ASN A 103 -6.18 21.63 -5.30
CA ASN A 103 -6.31 22.86 -6.09
C ASN A 103 -4.97 23.33 -6.70
N GLU A 104 -3.97 22.45 -6.75
CA GLU A 104 -2.62 22.71 -7.25
C GLU A 104 -1.85 23.82 -6.51
N ALA A 105 -2.39 24.35 -5.41
CA ALA A 105 -1.63 25.24 -4.56
C ALA A 105 -0.47 24.47 -3.91
N GLY A 106 0.52 25.23 -3.47
CA GLY A 106 1.72 24.70 -2.83
C GLY A 106 1.83 25.03 -1.34
N PRO A 107 2.85 24.47 -0.67
CA PRO A 107 3.93 23.69 -1.26
C PRO A 107 3.56 22.22 -1.51
N ILE A 108 4.11 21.64 -2.58
CA ILE A 108 4.01 20.21 -2.93
C ILE A 108 5.43 19.66 -3.09
N GLY A 109 5.66 18.40 -2.69
CA GLY A 109 6.94 17.70 -2.82
C GLY A 109 7.94 18.00 -1.70
N ILE A 110 7.49 18.62 -0.61
CA ILE A 110 8.30 18.85 0.59
C ILE A 110 7.72 18.06 1.77
N THR A 111 8.50 17.97 2.83
CA THR A 111 8.05 17.33 4.06
C THR A 111 7.24 18.28 4.95
N LEU A 112 6.35 17.74 5.79
CA LEU A 112 5.57 18.50 6.76
C LEU A 112 6.49 19.20 7.78
N GLY A 113 7.60 18.55 8.16
CA GLY A 113 8.60 19.15 9.04
C GLY A 113 9.21 20.42 8.45
N GLU A 114 9.65 20.36 7.18
CA GLU A 114 10.16 21.53 6.47
C GLU A 114 9.11 22.64 6.37
N TYR A 115 7.84 22.29 6.13
CA TYR A 115 6.78 23.29 6.05
C TYR A 115 6.51 23.94 7.41
N ALA A 116 6.50 23.15 8.48
CA ALA A 116 6.34 23.64 9.85
C ALA A 116 7.47 24.59 10.26
N GLU A 117 8.72 24.26 9.92
CA GLU A 117 9.88 25.12 10.14
C GLU A 117 9.77 26.45 9.39
N ARG A 118 9.36 26.44 8.11
CA ARG A 118 9.15 27.66 7.31
C ARG A 118 8.10 28.58 7.90
N LEU A 119 7.05 28.02 8.48
CA LEU A 119 5.98 28.77 9.14
C LEU A 119 6.32 29.17 10.58
N GLY A 120 7.32 28.52 11.20
CA GLY A 120 7.63 28.70 12.62
C GLY A 120 6.53 28.21 13.56
N VAL A 121 5.79 27.16 13.16
CA VAL A 121 4.64 26.63 13.92
C VAL A 121 4.78 25.12 14.17
N HIS A 122 3.92 24.59 15.03
CA HIS A 122 3.84 23.15 15.29
C HIS A 122 3.42 22.36 14.03
N CYS A 123 3.87 21.11 13.86
CA CYS A 123 3.51 20.29 12.68
C CYS A 123 1.99 20.11 12.52
N SER A 124 1.25 19.98 13.62
CA SER A 124 -0.22 19.93 13.62
C SER A 124 -0.82 21.21 13.02
N ASP A 125 -0.32 22.39 13.41
CA ASP A 125 -0.78 23.66 12.85
C ASP A 125 -0.38 23.86 11.39
N ALA A 126 0.82 23.39 11.01
CA ALA A 126 1.32 23.44 9.65
C ALA A 126 0.49 22.56 8.72
N LEU A 127 0.09 21.36 9.16
CA LEU A 127 -0.78 20.49 8.36
C LEU A 127 -2.18 21.11 8.20
N ALA A 128 -2.72 21.71 9.26
CA ALA A 128 -4.00 22.42 9.19
C ALA A 128 -3.94 23.59 8.20
N GLU A 129 -2.85 24.37 8.22
CA GLU A 129 -2.62 25.45 7.27
C GLU A 129 -2.48 24.94 5.84
N TRP A 130 -1.79 23.81 5.66
CA TRP A 130 -1.66 23.18 4.36
C TRP A 130 -3.02 22.77 3.79
N PHE A 131 -3.90 22.13 4.57
CA PHE A 131 -5.24 21.80 4.10
C PHE A 131 -6.12 23.03 3.82
N LEU A 132 -6.03 24.08 4.64
CA LEU A 132 -6.73 25.35 4.41
C LEU A 132 -6.33 25.98 3.08
N ARG A 133 -5.06 25.86 2.69
CA ARG A 133 -4.53 26.41 1.45
C ARG A 133 -4.78 25.53 0.23
N ASN A 134 -4.63 24.23 0.38
CA ASN A 134 -4.62 23.26 -0.73
C ASN A 134 -5.98 22.60 -0.98
N GLY A 135 -6.96 22.83 -0.09
CA GLY A 135 -8.30 22.28 -0.18
C GLY A 135 -8.47 20.98 0.62
N VAL A 136 -9.68 20.74 1.10
CA VAL A 136 -10.01 19.61 2.00
C VAL A 136 -9.88 18.23 1.33
N ASP A 137 -9.98 18.18 0.01
CA ASP A 137 -9.80 16.97 -0.81
C ASP A 137 -8.33 16.58 -1.05
N SER A 138 -7.41 17.42 -0.55
CA SER A 138 -5.98 17.13 -0.62
C SER A 138 -5.64 15.89 0.22
N THR A 139 -4.50 15.30 -0.06
CA THR A 139 -3.99 14.18 0.74
C THR A 139 -2.50 14.31 0.99
N VAL A 140 -2.03 13.68 2.06
CA VAL A 140 -0.61 13.62 2.40
C VAL A 140 -0.16 12.18 2.59
N THR A 141 1.05 11.86 2.15
CA THR A 141 1.63 10.51 2.30
C THR A 141 2.48 10.45 3.55
N LEU A 142 2.14 9.54 4.46
CA LEU A 142 2.92 9.30 5.68
C LEU A 142 4.23 8.56 5.37
N PRO A 143 5.25 8.71 6.22
CA PRO A 143 6.49 7.98 6.04
C PRO A 143 6.26 6.46 6.05
N PRO A 144 7.01 5.70 5.23
CA PRO A 144 6.94 4.26 5.24
C PRO A 144 7.34 3.71 6.61
N TRP A 145 6.66 2.64 7.04
CA TRP A 145 7.06 1.92 8.24
C TRP A 145 8.44 1.29 8.07
N PRO A 146 9.25 1.20 9.15
CA PRO A 146 10.53 0.51 9.09
C PRO A 146 10.35 -0.93 8.56
N LYS A 147 11.15 -1.29 7.56
CA LYS A 147 11.15 -2.60 6.92
C LYS A 147 12.48 -3.30 7.21
N ASP A 148 12.41 -4.50 7.79
CA ASP A 148 13.56 -5.41 7.87
C ASP A 148 13.67 -6.18 6.54
N GLU A 149 14.58 -5.75 5.68
CA GLU A 149 14.76 -6.34 4.36
C GLU A 149 15.38 -7.74 4.41
N GLU A 150 16.27 -8.01 5.37
CA GLU A 150 16.87 -9.32 5.55
C GLU A 150 15.80 -10.35 5.92
N MET A 151 14.87 -9.98 6.80
CA MET A 151 13.72 -10.81 7.14
C MET A 151 12.80 -11.04 5.93
N VAL A 152 12.56 -10.02 5.11
CA VAL A 152 11.77 -10.18 3.87
C VAL A 152 12.44 -11.18 2.93
N VAL A 153 13.75 -11.07 2.70
CA VAL A 153 14.51 -12.00 1.84
C VAL A 153 14.47 -13.42 2.41
N ARG A 154 14.63 -13.57 3.74
CA ARG A 154 14.49 -14.86 4.42
C ARG A 154 13.12 -15.48 4.15
N LEU A 155 12.05 -14.70 4.27
CA LEU A 155 10.69 -15.18 4.05
C LEU A 155 10.39 -15.47 2.57
N ILE A 156 10.94 -14.73 1.62
CA ILE A 156 10.82 -15.04 0.18
C ILE A 156 11.34 -16.45 -0.12
N LYS A 157 12.43 -16.86 0.53
CA LYS A 157 13.08 -18.16 0.32
C LYS A 157 12.47 -19.29 1.16
N ASP A 158 11.55 -18.97 2.06
CA ASP A 158 10.96 -19.94 2.98
C ASP A 158 9.78 -20.69 2.32
N PRO A 159 9.78 -22.03 2.28
CA PRO A 159 8.70 -22.80 1.67
C PRO A 159 7.38 -22.80 2.48
N LYS A 160 7.38 -22.24 3.70
CA LYS A 160 6.23 -22.09 4.61
C LYS A 160 5.89 -20.61 4.82
N SER A 161 6.06 -19.79 3.79
CA SER A 161 5.64 -18.38 3.77
C SER A 161 4.71 -18.08 2.59
N VAL A 162 3.94 -17.01 2.73
CA VAL A 162 3.08 -16.48 1.68
C VAL A 162 3.41 -15.00 1.51
N GLY A 163 4.00 -14.67 0.36
CA GLY A 163 4.34 -13.31 -0.02
C GLY A 163 3.30 -12.66 -0.93
N ASN A 164 3.69 -11.54 -1.54
CA ASN A 164 2.91 -10.82 -2.55
C ASN A 164 1.49 -10.41 -2.11
N ILE A 165 1.31 -10.18 -0.80
CA ILE A 165 0.09 -9.60 -0.24
C ILE A 165 0.11 -8.11 -0.62
N SER A 166 -0.60 -7.73 -1.69
CA SER A 166 -0.58 -6.34 -2.18
C SER A 166 -1.77 -5.51 -1.72
N ASP A 167 -2.87 -6.16 -1.37
CA ASP A 167 -4.13 -5.52 -0.98
C ASP A 167 -4.65 -4.49 -2.01
N ALA A 168 -4.29 -4.71 -3.27
CA ALA A 168 -4.62 -3.85 -4.40
C ALA A 168 -6.14 -3.84 -4.63
N GLY A 169 -6.72 -2.63 -4.62
CA GLY A 169 -8.14 -2.41 -4.91
C GLY A 169 -9.08 -2.47 -3.70
N ALA A 170 -8.66 -2.99 -2.55
CA ALA A 170 -9.50 -3.02 -1.34
C ALA A 170 -9.52 -1.66 -0.62
N HIS A 171 -8.36 -1.02 -0.48
CA HIS A 171 -8.19 0.24 0.23
C HIS A 171 -7.79 1.38 -0.72
N GLY A 172 -8.52 1.54 -1.82
CA GLY A 172 -8.16 2.45 -2.92
C GLY A 172 -7.93 3.91 -2.53
N GLN A 173 -8.44 4.38 -1.39
CA GLN A 173 -8.22 5.74 -0.89
C GLN A 173 -7.11 5.86 0.15
N MET A 174 -6.58 4.74 0.65
CA MET A 174 -5.51 4.71 1.66
C MET A 174 -4.13 4.50 1.05
N PHE A 175 -4.00 3.67 0.02
CA PHE A 175 -2.73 3.41 -0.69
C PHE A 175 -2.96 2.74 -2.05
N CYS A 176 -1.89 2.60 -2.84
CA CYS A 176 -1.90 1.92 -4.13
C CYS A 176 -1.11 0.60 -4.10
N GLY A 177 -1.79 -0.51 -3.79
CA GLY A 177 -1.18 -1.85 -3.80
C GLY A 177 -0.80 -2.37 -5.19
N SER A 178 -1.43 -1.84 -6.24
CA SER A 178 -1.11 -2.23 -7.62
C SER A 178 0.37 -1.97 -7.91
N GLY A 179 1.04 -2.93 -8.56
CA GLY A 179 2.45 -2.81 -8.94
C GLY A 179 3.45 -3.15 -7.82
N TYR A 180 3.03 -3.34 -6.57
CA TYR A 180 3.94 -3.79 -5.49
C TYR A 180 4.65 -5.10 -5.84
N ASN A 181 3.93 -6.00 -6.51
CA ASN A 181 4.43 -7.27 -7.01
C ASN A 181 5.63 -7.12 -7.97
N VAL A 182 5.78 -5.96 -8.63
CA VAL A 182 6.88 -5.68 -9.56
C VAL A 182 8.18 -5.37 -8.82
N MET A 183 8.12 -4.91 -7.56
CA MET A 183 9.32 -4.62 -6.77
C MET A 183 10.18 -5.87 -6.53
N LEU A 184 9.60 -7.07 -6.54
CA LEU A 184 10.36 -8.32 -6.50
C LEU A 184 11.38 -8.39 -7.65
N PHE A 185 11.01 -7.90 -8.84
CA PHE A 185 11.90 -7.87 -10.00
C PHE A 185 12.78 -6.62 -10.03
N SER A 186 12.20 -5.42 -9.89
CA SER A 186 12.96 -4.18 -10.05
C SER A 186 13.95 -3.96 -8.90
N HIS A 187 13.52 -4.21 -7.67
CA HIS A 187 14.33 -3.95 -6.49
C HIS A 187 15.11 -5.19 -6.04
N PHE A 188 14.42 -6.29 -5.71
CA PHE A 188 15.09 -7.44 -5.06
C PHE A 188 15.98 -8.24 -6.03
N VAL A 189 15.56 -8.41 -7.29
CA VAL A 189 16.39 -9.08 -8.31
C VAL A 189 17.41 -8.13 -8.93
N ARG A 190 16.97 -6.97 -9.43
CA ARG A 190 17.80 -6.15 -10.32
C ARG A 190 18.65 -5.11 -9.58
N GLU A 191 18.12 -4.42 -8.57
CA GLU A 191 18.87 -3.39 -7.81
C GLU A 191 19.73 -4.01 -6.69
N SER A 192 19.15 -4.82 -5.81
CA SER A 192 19.85 -5.38 -4.65
C SER A 192 20.50 -6.74 -4.91
N GLY A 193 20.01 -7.50 -5.89
CA GLY A 193 20.52 -8.84 -6.21
C GLY A 193 20.36 -9.86 -5.06
N SER A 194 19.41 -9.60 -4.15
CA SER A 194 19.20 -10.38 -2.92
C SER A 194 18.44 -11.68 -3.14
N ILE A 195 17.68 -11.76 -4.24
CA ILE A 195 16.95 -12.96 -4.69
C ILE A 195 17.18 -13.19 -6.19
N THR A 196 17.00 -14.42 -6.66
CA THR A 196 17.02 -14.75 -8.08
C THR A 196 15.69 -14.46 -8.76
N ILE A 197 15.68 -14.39 -10.10
CA ILE A 197 14.43 -14.24 -10.85
C ILE A 197 13.48 -15.41 -10.61
N GLU A 198 13.99 -16.63 -10.46
CA GLU A 198 13.21 -17.83 -10.17
C GLU A 198 12.54 -17.75 -8.80
N GLU A 199 13.24 -17.24 -7.78
CA GLU A 199 12.67 -17.00 -6.44
C GLU A 199 11.55 -15.95 -6.50
N ALA A 200 11.77 -14.85 -7.23
CA ALA A 200 10.76 -13.81 -7.46
C ALA A 200 9.52 -14.35 -8.20
N VAL A 201 9.70 -15.19 -9.23
CA VAL A 201 8.58 -15.85 -9.92
C VAL A 201 7.86 -16.82 -8.99
N HIS A 202 8.61 -17.67 -8.27
CA HIS A 202 8.03 -18.75 -7.47
C HIS A 202 7.12 -18.25 -6.34
N VAL A 203 7.54 -17.20 -5.62
CA VAL A 203 6.75 -16.60 -4.53
C VAL A 203 5.43 -16.00 -5.01
N GLN A 204 5.32 -15.64 -6.29
CA GLN A 204 4.11 -15.08 -6.90
C GLN A 204 3.26 -16.11 -7.65
N THR A 205 3.76 -17.34 -7.83
CA THR A 205 3.15 -18.36 -8.70
C THR A 205 3.00 -19.69 -7.97
N GLY A 206 3.99 -20.59 -8.09
CA GLY A 206 3.94 -21.95 -7.56
C GLY A 206 3.75 -22.01 -6.05
N GLN A 207 4.33 -21.07 -5.29
CA GLN A 207 4.13 -21.02 -3.84
C GLN A 207 2.68 -20.69 -3.46
N LEU A 208 2.08 -19.68 -4.10
CA LEU A 208 0.67 -19.32 -3.88
C LEU A 208 -0.27 -20.42 -4.35
N ALA A 209 -0.01 -21.01 -5.53
CA ALA A 209 -0.80 -22.12 -6.03
C ALA A 209 -0.80 -23.30 -5.05
N ARG A 210 0.37 -23.63 -4.46
CA ARG A 210 0.48 -24.66 -3.42
C ARG A 210 -0.31 -24.30 -2.16
N HIS A 211 -0.15 -23.07 -1.66
CA HIS A 211 -0.84 -22.62 -0.45
C HIS A 211 -2.37 -22.68 -0.58
N PHE A 212 -2.91 -22.27 -1.74
CA PHE A 212 -4.35 -22.27 -2.00
C PHE A 212 -4.88 -23.60 -2.59
N GLY A 213 -4.05 -24.64 -2.71
CA GLY A 213 -4.46 -25.94 -3.25
C GLY A 213 -4.82 -25.94 -4.75
N LEU A 214 -4.25 -25.00 -5.53
CA LEU A 214 -4.54 -24.83 -6.95
C LEU A 214 -3.62 -25.72 -7.79
N ALA A 215 -4.01 -26.99 -7.96
CA ALA A 215 -3.18 -28.01 -8.61
C ALA A 215 -2.99 -27.81 -10.12
N ASP A 216 -3.81 -27.01 -10.80
CA ASP A 216 -3.80 -26.83 -12.25
C ASP A 216 -2.95 -25.65 -12.75
N ARG A 217 -2.32 -24.87 -11.85
CA ARG A 217 -1.63 -23.60 -12.20
C ARG A 217 -0.40 -23.33 -11.34
N GLY A 218 0.23 -22.17 -11.55
CA GLY A 218 1.41 -21.71 -10.79
C GLY A 218 2.75 -22.25 -11.31
N GLU A 219 2.73 -23.13 -12.31
CA GLU A 219 3.92 -23.72 -12.93
C GLU A 219 3.70 -23.84 -14.44
N ILE A 220 4.75 -23.61 -15.22
CA ILE A 220 4.73 -23.82 -16.68
C ILE A 220 5.06 -25.29 -16.96
N ALA A 221 4.02 -26.10 -17.16
CA ALA A 221 4.16 -27.51 -17.49
C ALA A 221 3.02 -28.00 -18.38
N VAL A 222 3.26 -29.07 -19.15
CA VAL A 222 2.22 -29.70 -19.97
C VAL A 222 1.05 -30.15 -19.08
N GLY A 223 -0.18 -29.84 -19.50
CA GLY A 223 -1.41 -30.16 -18.77
C GLY A 223 -1.81 -29.14 -17.70
N LYS A 224 -0.97 -28.15 -17.39
CA LYS A 224 -1.34 -27.00 -16.56
C LYS A 224 -2.05 -25.93 -17.37
N ARG A 225 -2.80 -25.07 -16.69
CA ARG A 225 -3.50 -23.92 -17.27
C ARG A 225 -2.50 -22.92 -17.84
N ALA A 226 -2.83 -22.36 -19.01
CA ALA A 226 -2.02 -21.34 -19.68
C ALA A 226 -2.23 -19.94 -19.07
N ASP A 227 -2.00 -19.82 -17.76
CA ASP A 227 -1.94 -18.54 -17.04
C ASP A 227 -0.48 -18.06 -17.08
N LEU A 228 -0.16 -17.16 -18.01
CA LEU A 228 1.21 -16.76 -18.34
C LEU A 228 1.37 -15.25 -18.33
N THR A 229 2.57 -14.77 -17.98
CA THR A 229 2.95 -13.37 -18.16
C THR A 229 4.32 -13.32 -18.84
N VAL A 230 4.44 -12.52 -19.89
CA VAL A 230 5.69 -12.29 -20.62
C VAL A 230 6.12 -10.86 -20.36
N PHE A 231 7.33 -10.67 -19.88
CA PHE A 231 7.90 -9.36 -19.57
C PHE A 231 9.40 -9.36 -19.83
N ASN A 232 9.97 -8.17 -20.01
CA ASN A 232 11.42 -8.00 -20.07
C ASN A 232 11.91 -7.56 -18.68
N LEU A 233 12.80 -8.33 -18.06
CA LEU A 233 13.35 -8.03 -16.74
C LEU A 233 14.02 -6.65 -16.66
N GLN A 234 14.58 -6.17 -17.77
CA GLN A 234 15.24 -4.86 -17.84
C GLN A 234 14.24 -3.70 -18.00
N GLU A 235 13.01 -3.98 -18.39
CA GLU A 235 11.97 -2.96 -18.60
C GLU A 235 10.97 -2.91 -17.44
N VAL A 236 10.71 -4.05 -16.79
CA VAL A 236 9.67 -4.18 -15.76
C VAL A 236 9.97 -3.28 -14.56
N GLU A 237 9.00 -2.41 -14.23
CA GLU A 237 9.10 -1.45 -13.13
C GLU A 237 7.72 -1.04 -12.60
N MET A 238 7.68 -0.60 -11.35
CA MET A 238 6.49 -0.02 -10.75
C MET A 238 6.32 1.42 -11.24
N ARG A 239 5.17 1.74 -11.85
CA ARG A 239 4.87 3.10 -12.33
C ARG A 239 4.53 4.05 -11.17
N PRO A 240 4.69 5.37 -11.31
CA PRO A 240 4.22 6.34 -10.32
C PRO A 240 2.73 6.16 -10.00
N GLN A 241 2.35 6.42 -8.75
CA GLN A 241 0.93 6.40 -8.36
C GLN A 241 0.22 7.66 -8.85
N GLN A 242 -1.05 7.53 -9.15
CA GLN A 242 -1.92 8.62 -9.58
C GLN A 242 -3.31 8.51 -8.95
N LYS A 243 -3.91 9.65 -8.63
CA LYS A 243 -5.28 9.76 -8.13
C LYS A 243 -6.23 9.90 -9.31
N VAL A 244 -7.22 9.02 -9.40
CA VAL A 244 -8.24 9.03 -10.47
C VAL A 244 -9.64 8.98 -9.87
N TYR A 245 -10.64 9.53 -10.57
CA TYR A 245 -12.04 9.64 -10.14
C TYR A 245 -12.94 8.72 -10.99
N ASP A 246 -12.73 7.41 -10.88
CA ASP A 246 -13.35 6.40 -11.75
C ASP A 246 -14.13 5.31 -11.01
N VAL A 247 -14.30 5.41 -9.69
CA VAL A 247 -15.02 4.42 -8.88
C VAL A 247 -16.47 4.88 -8.69
N PRO A 248 -17.50 4.11 -9.10
CA PRO A 248 -18.89 4.49 -8.86
C PRO A 248 -19.18 4.68 -7.36
N ASP A 249 -19.81 5.80 -6.99
CA ASP A 249 -20.10 6.15 -5.59
C ASP A 249 -21.46 5.61 -5.07
N GLY A 250 -22.21 4.92 -5.94
CA GLY A 250 -23.55 4.41 -5.64
C GLY A 250 -24.66 5.47 -5.62
N ARG A 251 -24.35 6.74 -5.90
CA ARG A 251 -25.26 7.90 -5.92
C ARG A 251 -25.37 8.56 -7.30
N GLY A 252 -24.75 7.96 -8.32
CA GLY A 252 -24.74 8.46 -9.69
C GLY A 252 -23.51 9.30 -10.04
N GLY A 253 -22.54 9.39 -9.14
CA GLY A 253 -21.24 10.03 -9.36
C GLY A 253 -20.08 9.02 -9.34
N HIS A 254 -18.87 9.57 -9.29
CA HIS A 254 -17.64 8.80 -9.08
C HIS A 254 -16.88 9.37 -7.88
N THR A 255 -16.35 8.47 -7.06
CA THR A 255 -15.34 8.75 -6.06
C THR A 255 -13.95 8.40 -6.59
N TRP A 256 -12.93 8.80 -5.84
CA TRP A 256 -11.55 8.63 -6.25
C TRP A 256 -10.88 7.40 -5.65
N ARG A 257 -9.84 6.93 -6.33
CA ARG A 257 -8.88 5.92 -5.84
C ARG A 257 -7.48 6.22 -6.34
N TRP A 258 -6.50 5.64 -5.66
CA TRP A 258 -5.14 5.52 -6.15
C TRP A 258 -5.03 4.38 -7.16
N THR A 259 -4.27 4.64 -8.21
CA THR A 259 -3.90 3.63 -9.21
C THR A 259 -2.52 3.91 -9.78
N ARG A 260 -2.08 3.06 -10.71
CA ARG A 260 -0.83 3.20 -11.45
C ARG A 260 -1.11 2.84 -12.90
N GLU A 261 -0.36 3.42 -13.81
CA GLU A 261 -0.29 2.90 -15.17
C GLU A 261 0.18 1.44 -15.16
N PRO A 262 -0.22 0.62 -16.15
CA PRO A 262 0.25 -0.75 -16.25
C PRO A 262 1.78 -0.84 -16.23
N ALA A 263 2.31 -1.81 -15.50
CA ALA A 263 3.72 -2.15 -15.59
C ALA A 263 4.05 -2.59 -17.04
N PRO A 264 5.26 -2.32 -17.54
CA PRO A 264 5.64 -2.73 -18.89
C PRO A 264 5.79 -4.25 -18.94
N VAL A 265 4.71 -4.91 -19.36
CA VAL A 265 4.63 -6.33 -19.69
C VAL A 265 4.22 -6.47 -21.15
N ARG A 266 4.67 -7.53 -21.81
CA ARG A 266 4.41 -7.78 -23.24
C ARG A 266 3.07 -8.49 -23.43
N LEU A 267 2.76 -9.44 -22.56
CA LEU A 267 1.58 -10.28 -22.67
C LEU A 267 1.17 -10.80 -21.29
N THR A 268 -0.13 -10.80 -21.01
CA THR A 268 -0.74 -11.56 -19.91
C THR A 268 -1.84 -12.44 -20.47
N LEU A 269 -1.76 -13.74 -20.20
CA LEU A 269 -2.72 -14.75 -20.59
C LEU A 269 -3.44 -15.27 -19.35
N VAL A 270 -4.74 -15.49 -19.49
CA VAL A 270 -5.53 -16.29 -18.53
C VAL A 270 -6.21 -17.38 -19.33
N ASP A 271 -5.94 -18.63 -19.00
CA ASP A 271 -6.43 -19.80 -19.74
C ASP A 271 -6.06 -19.78 -21.24
N GLY A 272 -4.89 -19.24 -21.57
CA GLY A 272 -4.43 -19.08 -22.94
C GLY A 272 -5.09 -17.92 -23.71
N ILE A 273 -6.01 -17.18 -23.09
CA ILE A 273 -6.67 -16.02 -23.70
C ILE A 273 -5.94 -14.74 -23.27
N PRO A 274 -5.45 -13.91 -24.22
CA PRO A 274 -4.84 -12.62 -23.91
C PRO A 274 -5.80 -11.69 -23.16
N THR A 275 -5.41 -11.27 -21.97
CA THR A 275 -6.09 -10.23 -21.18
C THR A 275 -5.35 -8.89 -21.26
N PHE A 276 -4.05 -8.93 -21.51
CA PHE A 276 -3.22 -7.75 -21.75
C PHE A 276 -2.21 -8.07 -22.87
N GLU A 277 -2.12 -7.22 -23.87
CA GLU A 277 -1.22 -7.39 -25.02
C GLU A 277 -0.88 -6.01 -25.59
N ASP A 278 0.37 -5.80 -26.04
CA ASP A 278 0.83 -4.53 -26.62
C ASP A 278 0.56 -3.30 -25.72
N GLY A 279 0.75 -3.46 -24.41
CA GLY A 279 0.61 -2.35 -23.45
C GLY A 279 -0.84 -1.98 -23.08
N LYS A 280 -1.83 -2.77 -23.51
CA LYS A 280 -3.25 -2.46 -23.31
C LYS A 280 -4.07 -3.67 -22.83
N PHE A 281 -5.11 -3.39 -22.07
CA PHE A 281 -6.14 -4.35 -21.71
C PHE A 281 -6.96 -4.75 -22.95
N THR A 282 -7.16 -6.04 -23.18
CA THR A 282 -7.83 -6.57 -24.38
C THR A 282 -9.37 -6.61 -24.26
N SER A 283 -9.93 -6.20 -23.13
CA SER A 283 -11.34 -6.40 -22.74
C SER A 283 -11.74 -7.85 -22.43
N ALA A 284 -10.88 -8.83 -22.71
CA ALA A 284 -11.16 -10.23 -22.40
C ALA A 284 -11.20 -10.45 -20.88
N ARG A 285 -12.23 -11.17 -20.39
CA ARG A 285 -12.42 -11.52 -18.98
C ARG A 285 -12.63 -13.04 -18.82
N PRO A 286 -11.64 -13.88 -19.21
CA PRO A 286 -11.75 -15.35 -19.17
C PRO A 286 -11.61 -15.94 -17.75
N GLY A 287 -11.48 -15.09 -16.73
CA GLY A 287 -11.42 -15.50 -15.34
C GLY A 287 -12.65 -16.31 -14.94
N ARG A 288 -12.43 -17.32 -14.11
CA ARG A 288 -13.50 -18.15 -13.53
C ARG A 288 -13.42 -18.06 -12.02
N MET A 289 -14.57 -18.12 -11.37
CA MET A 289 -14.62 -18.29 -9.93
C MET A 289 -13.99 -19.64 -9.58
N LEU A 290 -13.03 -19.63 -8.65
CA LEU A 290 -12.45 -20.86 -8.10
C LEU A 290 -13.29 -21.25 -6.88
N ALA A 291 -13.68 -22.52 -6.82
CA ALA A 291 -14.29 -23.11 -5.64
C ALA A 291 -13.25 -24.00 -4.96
N PRO A 292 -13.22 -24.06 -3.62
CA PRO A 292 -12.38 -25.02 -2.92
C PRO A 292 -12.76 -26.43 -3.38
N SER A 293 -11.86 -27.12 -4.06
CA SER A 293 -11.96 -28.57 -4.27
C SER A 293 -11.18 -29.24 -3.15
N ALA A 294 -11.82 -30.13 -2.40
CA ALA A 294 -11.10 -31.00 -1.49
C ALA A 294 -10.04 -31.79 -2.30
N PRO A 295 -8.82 -31.97 -1.77
CA PRO A 295 -7.79 -32.76 -2.41
C PRO A 295 -8.22 -34.21 -2.63
#